data_AF-A0A7C5TBM4-F1
#
_entry.id   AF-A0A7C5TBM4-F1
#
_cell.length_a   1.000
_cell.length_b   1.000
_cell.length_c   1.000
_cell.angle_alpha   90.00
_cell.angle_beta   90.00
_cell.angle_gamma   90.00
#
_symmetry.space_group_name_H-M   'P 1'
#
loop_
_entity.id
_entity.type
_entity.pdbx_description
1 polymer ?
#
loop_
_entity_poly.entity_id
_entity_poly.type
_entity_poly.pdbx_seq_one_letter_code
_entity_poly.pdbx_strand_id
1 'polypeptide(L)' 'CCTKPILNWIAENLGRETRVNVMFQYRPEWRAYEIPELRRRLTREEMERAVRLAKEAGLVNFIT' A
#
# COMPACT_ATOMS: atom_id res chain seq x y z
N CYS A 1 8.50 1.65 -7.59
CA CYS A 1 7.18 1.48 -6.91
C CYS A 1 7.15 2.43 -5.71
N CYS A 2 6.19 3.36 -5.67
CA CYS A 2 6.11 4.40 -4.64
C CYS A 2 5.81 3.86 -3.24
N THR A 3 5.26 2.64 -3.14
CA THR A 3 4.90 2.01 -1.85
C THR A 3 6.09 1.79 -0.93
N LYS A 4 7.22 1.28 -1.45
CA LYS A 4 8.42 1.00 -0.65
C LYS A 4 8.99 2.24 0.06
N PRO A 5 9.30 3.35 -0.64
CA PRO A 5 9.86 4.53 0.02
C PRO A 5 8.88 5.16 1.02
N ILE A 6 7.57 5.13 0.75
CA ILE A 6 6.56 5.66 1.69
C ILE A 6 6.52 4.83 2.98
N LEU A 7 6.49 3.50 2.88
CA LEU A 7 6.45 2.62 4.06
C LEU A 7 7.73 2.73 4.89
N ASN A 8 8.90 2.82 4.24
CA ASN A 8 10.16 3.05 4.94
C ASN A 8 10.16 4.41 5.65
N TRP A 9 9.72 5.46 4.96
CA TRP A 9 9.63 6.80 5.56
C TRP A 9 8.72 6.80 6.79
N ILE A 10 7.56 6.15 6.72
CA ILE A 10 6.64 6.03 7.88
C ILE A 10 7.32 5.30 9.03
N ALA A 11 7.97 4.16 8.76
CA ALA A 11 8.65 3.38 9.80
C ALA A 11 9.81 4.14 10.46
N GLU A 12 10.55 4.94 9.68
CA GLU A 12 11.70 5.73 10.14
C GLU A 12 11.28 7.02 10.87
N ASN A 13 10.24 7.71 10.42
CA ASN A 13 9.88 9.05 10.90
C ASN A 13 8.75 9.04 11.94
N LEU A 14 7.77 8.15 11.80
CA LEU A 14 6.63 8.04 12.71
C LEU A 14 6.77 6.86 13.69
N GLY A 15 7.67 5.91 13.39
CA GLY A 15 7.94 4.74 14.21
C GLY A 15 7.19 3.49 13.75
N ARG A 16 7.76 2.32 14.08
CA ARG A 16 7.30 1.00 13.60
C ARG A 16 5.92 0.57 14.09
N GLU A 17 5.47 1.11 15.23
CA GLU A 17 4.15 0.83 15.81
C GLU A 17 3.04 1.73 15.26
N THR A 18 3.38 2.68 14.38
CA THR A 18 2.40 3.54 13.71
C THR A 18 1.34 2.70 13.01
N ARG A 19 0.08 3.07 13.24
CA ARG A 19 -1.06 2.42 12.61
C ARG A 19 -1.09 2.76 11.13
N VAL A 20 -0.82 1.78 10.27
CA VAL A 20 -0.84 1.96 8.80
C VAL A 20 -1.94 1.11 8.17
N ASN A 21 -2.71 1.70 7.26
CA ASN A 21 -3.68 0.97 6.46
C ASN A 21 -3.17 0.84 5.02
N VAL A 22 -2.83 -0.38 4.60
CA VAL A 22 -2.49 -0.75 3.23
C VAL A 22 -3.79 -0.98 2.46
N MET A 23 -4.48 0.13 2.17
CA MET A 23 -5.91 0.17 1.80
C MET A 23 -6.22 -0.49 0.44
N PHE A 24 -6.36 -1.82 0.40
CA PHE A 24 -6.82 -2.54 -0.80
C PHE A 24 -8.31 -2.31 -1.11
N GLN A 25 -9.03 -1.76 -0.13
CA GLN A 25 -10.44 -1.42 -0.19
C GLN A 25 -10.70 -0.17 -1.06
N TYR A 26 -9.67 0.62 -1.34
CA TYR A 26 -9.81 1.84 -2.13
C TYR A 26 -10.08 1.51 -3.61
N ARG A 27 -11.19 2.05 -4.13
CA ARG A 27 -11.53 1.98 -5.54
C ARG A 27 -11.59 3.39 -6.11
N PRO A 28 -10.68 3.74 -7.05
CA PRO A 28 -10.79 4.99 -7.79
C PRO A 28 -12.10 5.02 -8.58
N GLU A 29 -12.86 6.12 -8.48
CA GLU A 29 -14.09 6.37 -9.22
C GLU A 29 -13.90 7.57 -10.17
N TRP A 30 -14.95 8.01 -10.86
CA TRP A 30 -14.92 9.09 -11.86
C TRP A 30 -14.12 8.70 -13.12
N ARG A 31 -13.10 9.47 -13.50
CA ARG A 31 -12.28 9.26 -14.72
C ARG A 31 -11.24 8.14 -14.58
N ALA A 32 -11.31 7.35 -13.52
CA ALA A 32 -10.43 6.19 -13.33
C ALA A 32 -10.50 5.19 -14.50
N TYR A 33 -11.64 5.10 -15.19
CA TYR A 33 -11.79 4.24 -16.36
C TYR A 33 -10.93 4.69 -17.57
N GLU A 34 -10.54 5.95 -17.62
CA GLU A 34 -9.69 6.51 -18.67
C GLU A 34 -8.21 6.12 -18.49
N ILE A 35 -7.82 5.71 -17.28
CA ILE A 35 -6.43 5.37 -16.93
C ILE A 35 -6.30 3.84 -16.85
N PRO A 36 -5.55 3.18 -17.76
CA PRO A 36 -5.44 1.71 -17.83
C PRO A 36 -5.01 1.04 -16.52
N GLU A 37 -4.21 1.71 -15.72
CA GLU A 37 -3.70 1.24 -14.43
C GLU A 37 -4.74 1.34 -13.31
N LEU A 38 -5.67 2.30 -13.39
CA LEU A 38 -6.70 2.55 -12.36
C LEU A 38 -8.03 1.85 -12.68
N ARG A 39 -8.29 1.53 -13.95
CA ARG A 39 -9.56 0.91 -14.40
C ARG A 39 -9.74 -0.56 -14.01
N ARG A 40 -8.77 -1.16 -13.33
CA ARG A 40 -8.80 -2.57 -12.90
C ARG A 40 -8.62 -2.68 -11.40
N ARG A 41 -9.06 -3.81 -10.83
CA ARG A 41 -8.72 -4.18 -9.46
C ARG A 41 -7.25 -4.64 -9.38
N LEU A 42 -6.69 -4.49 -8.19
CA LEU A 42 -5.39 -5.07 -7.85
C LEU A 42 -5.48 -6.60 -7.94
N THR A 43 -4.42 -7.23 -8.43
CA THR A 43 -4.28 -8.69 -8.40
C THR A 43 -3.84 -9.14 -7.01
N ARG A 44 -4.07 -10.42 -6.70
CA ARG A 44 -3.60 -11.02 -5.45
C ARG A 44 -2.07 -10.88 -5.29
N GLU A 45 -1.32 -11.06 -6.37
CA GLU A 45 0.15 -10.94 -6.35
C GLU A 45 0.62 -9.51 -6.02
N GLU A 46 -0.11 -8.50 -6.51
CA GLU A 46 0.18 -7.09 -6.21
C GLU A 46 -0.10 -6.77 -4.75
N MET A 47 -1.21 -7.27 -4.20
CA MET A 47 -1.55 -7.15 -2.79
C MET A 47 -0.49 -7.82 -1.90
N GLU A 48 -0.12 -9.07 -2.21
CA GLU A 48 0.90 -9.81 -1.47
C GLU A 48 2.27 -9.10 -1.53
N ARG A 49 2.60 -8.48 -2.67
CA ARG A 49 3.83 -7.68 -2.81
C ARG A 49 3.81 -6.45 -1.91
N ALA A 50 2.69 -5.72 -1.83
CA ALA A 50 2.55 -4.57 -0.94
C ALA A 50 2.67 -4.97 0.53
N VAL A 51 2.08 -6.10 0.93
CA VAL A 51 2.22 -6.65 2.29
C VAL A 51 3.67 -7.04 2.61
N ARG A 52 4.39 -7.66 1.66
CA ARG A 52 5.82 -7.97 1.84
C ARG A 52 6.64 -6.71 2.06
N LEU A 53 6.39 -5.65 1.29
CA LEU A 53 7.07 -4.36 1.46
C LEU A 53 6.80 -3.73 2.84
N ALA A 54 5.57 -3.83 3.36
CA ALA A 54 5.25 -3.35 4.71
C ALA A 54 5.99 -4.14 5.81
N LYS A 55 6.13 -5.45 5.64
CA LYS A 55 6.94 -6.31 6.52
C LYS A 55 8.44 -5.98 6.43
N GLU A 56 8.96 -5.78 5.22
CA GLU A 56 10.36 -5.39 4.99
C GLU A 56 10.69 -4.02 5.60
N ALA A 57 9.74 -3.08 5.61
CA ALA A 57 9.86 -1.79 6.28
C ALA A 57 9.87 -1.89 7.82
N GLY A 58 9.52 -3.06 8.38
CA GLY A 58 9.49 -3.29 9.83
C GLY A 58 8.26 -2.73 10.53
N LEU A 59 7.17 -2.44 9.80
CA LEU A 59 5.90 -2.02 10.39
C LEU A 59 5.22 -3.22 11.08
N VAL A 60 4.87 -3.05 12.35
CA VAL A 60 4.24 -4.12 13.16
C VAL A 60 2.72 -3.95 13.29
N ASN A 61 2.21 -2.74 13.07
CA ASN A 61 0.81 -2.37 13.30
C ASN A 61 0.07 -1.97 12.03
N PHE A 62 0.13 -2.81 10.98
CA PHE A 62 -0.55 -2.54 9.72
C PHE A 62 -1.81 -3.41 9.50
N ILE A 63 -2.80 -2.85 8.80
CA ILE A 63 -3.94 -3.59 8.22
C ILE A 63 -3.94 -3.47 6.70
N THR A 64 -4.76 -4.28 6.05
CA THR A 64 -4.90 -4.41 4.59
C THR A 64 -6.35 -4.31 4.17
#